data_AF-A0A4R2E6M3-F1
#
_entry.id   AF-A0A4R2E6M3-F1
#
_cell.length_a   1.000
_cell.length_b   1.000
_cell.length_c   1.000
_cell.angle_alpha   90.00
_cell.angle_beta   90.00
_cell.angle_gamma   90.00
#
_symmetry.space_group_name_H-M   'P 1'
#
loop_
_entity.id
_entity.type
_entity.pdbx_description
1 polymer ?
#
loop_
_entity_poly.entity_id
_entity_poly.type
_entity_poly.pdbx_seq_one_letter_code
_entity_poly.pdbx_strand_id
1 'polypeptide(L)'
;MDKATGIKVFHALLNKIGIMDHKADILDGFGVKSTRDLSEVELATACARLRDMEEAKDAPTREQRQWRSNVLTMLNKLGIYITNNDWSGVNRFLLDKRIAGKFLYEMNVDELKTLHRKLHAMVVKKEEADKKRGRLEKCN
;
A
#
# COMPACT_ATOMS: atom_id res chain seq x y z
N MET A 1 -22.72 -12.37 -10.53
CA MET A 1 -22.32 -13.28 -9.44
C MET A 1 -23.20 -12.94 -8.26
N ASP A 2 -23.83 -13.93 -7.62
CA ASP A 2 -24.61 -13.66 -6.41
C ASP A 2 -23.72 -13.07 -5.30
N LYS A 3 -24.20 -12.04 -4.60
CA LYS A 3 -23.46 -11.32 -3.55
C LYS A 3 -22.89 -12.26 -2.47
N ALA A 4 -23.64 -13.29 -2.07
CA ALA A 4 -23.18 -14.26 -1.08
C ALA A 4 -22.03 -15.14 -1.60
N THR A 5 -22.07 -15.49 -2.89
CA THR A 5 -21.00 -16.24 -3.57
C THR A 5 -19.76 -15.38 -3.74
N GLY A 6 -19.91 -14.10 -4.11
CA GLY A 6 -18.80 -13.15 -4.21
C GLY A 6 -18.03 -12.98 -2.90
N ILE A 7 -18.75 -12.85 -1.77
CA ILE A 7 -18.12 -12.73 -0.44
C ILE A 7 -17.33 -14.00 -0.09
N LYS A 8 -17.88 -15.19 -0.36
CA LYS A 8 -17.18 -16.46 -0.09
C LYS A 8 -15.88 -16.56 -0.90
N VAL A 9 -15.92 -16.22 -2.19
CA VAL A 9 -14.74 -16.24 -3.05
C VAL A 9 -13.71 -15.22 -2.58
N PHE A 10 -14.13 -14.00 -2.24
CA PHE A 10 -13.24 -12.96 -1.71
C PHE A 10 -12.48 -13.44 -0.45
N HIS A 11 -13.19 -14.02 0.52
CA HIS A 11 -12.58 -14.56 1.73
C HIS A 11 -11.66 -15.76 1.45
N ALA A 12 -12.04 -16.65 0.53
CA ALA A 12 -11.22 -17.78 0.13
C ALA A 12 -9.90 -17.34 -0.53
N LEU A 13 -9.96 -16.33 -1.40
CA LEU A 13 -8.79 -15.73 -2.05
C LEU A 13 -7.87 -15.06 -1.03
N LEU A 14 -8.41 -14.26 -0.09
CA LEU A 14 -7.60 -13.66 0.97
C LEU A 14 -6.84 -14.71 1.80
N ASN A 15 -7.50 -15.81 2.13
CA ASN A 15 -6.88 -16.91 2.87
C ASN A 15 -5.79 -17.61 2.05
N LYS A 16 -6.06 -17.91 0.77
CA LYS A 16 -5.06 -18.47 -0.14
C LYS A 16 -3.85 -17.56 -0.33
N ILE A 17 -4.06 -16.25 -0.40
CA ILE A 17 -3.01 -15.25 -0.57
C ILE A 17 -2.27 -15.01 0.77
N GLY A 18 -2.87 -15.35 1.90
CA GLY A 18 -2.25 -15.20 3.23
C GLY A 18 -2.23 -13.75 3.73
N ILE A 19 -3.12 -12.91 3.19
CA ILE A 19 -3.26 -11.49 3.55
C ILE A 19 -4.57 -11.22 4.31
N MET A 20 -5.09 -12.23 5.02
CA MET A 20 -6.34 -12.11 5.78
C MET A 20 -6.32 -10.94 6.79
N ASP A 21 -5.15 -10.64 7.35
CA ASP A 21 -4.95 -9.52 8.29
C ASP A 21 -5.20 -8.15 7.63
N HIS A 22 -4.89 -8.01 6.34
CA HIS A 22 -5.08 -6.78 5.57
C HIS A 22 -6.51 -6.61 5.02
N LYS A 23 -7.44 -7.48 5.41
CA LYS A 23 -8.85 -7.39 4.98
C LYS A 23 -9.44 -6.01 5.27
N ALA A 24 -9.21 -5.46 6.46
CA ALA A 24 -9.75 -4.17 6.86
C ALA A 24 -9.27 -3.04 5.94
N ASP A 25 -8.05 -3.16 5.45
CA ASP A 25 -7.40 -2.16 4.61
C ASP A 25 -7.90 -2.20 3.16
N ILE A 26 -8.11 -3.41 2.63
CA ILE A 26 -8.76 -3.58 1.32
C ILE A 26 -10.18 -3.01 1.37
N LEU A 27 -10.92 -3.25 2.47
CA LEU A 27 -12.26 -2.70 2.66
C LEU A 27 -12.25 -1.17 2.75
N ASP A 28 -11.28 -0.58 3.46
CA ASP A 28 -11.09 0.88 3.52
C ASP A 28 -10.81 1.48 2.14
N GLY A 29 -10.04 0.80 1.29
CA GLY A 29 -9.78 1.22 -0.09
C GLY A 29 -11.05 1.32 -0.96
N PHE A 30 -12.10 0.56 -0.63
CA PHE A 30 -13.43 0.64 -1.26
C PHE A 30 -14.39 1.56 -0.50
N GLY A 31 -13.96 2.18 0.60
CA GLY A 31 -14.78 3.07 1.43
C GLY A 31 -15.84 2.35 2.27
N VAL A 32 -15.70 1.05 2.47
CA VAL A 32 -16.69 0.21 3.17
C VAL A 32 -16.11 -0.40 4.44
N LYS A 33 -16.94 -0.56 5.47
CA LYS A 33 -16.50 -1.16 6.75
C LYS A 33 -16.70 -2.67 6.80
N SER A 34 -17.52 -3.23 5.90
CA SER A 34 -17.90 -4.63 5.93
C SER A 34 -17.95 -5.22 4.53
N THR A 35 -17.58 -6.49 4.39
CA THR A 35 -17.73 -7.25 3.14
C THR A 35 -19.19 -7.34 2.67
N ARG A 36 -20.15 -7.07 3.56
CA ARG A 36 -21.59 -6.99 3.23
C ARG A 36 -22.00 -5.65 2.59
N ASP A 37 -21.19 -4.61 2.75
CA ASP A 37 -21.46 -3.27 2.20
C ASP A 37 -20.97 -3.12 0.77
N LEU A 38 -20.09 -4.01 0.29
CA LEU A 38 -19.68 -4.00 -1.12
C LEU A 38 -20.87 -4.31 -2.04
N SER A 39 -20.96 -3.54 -3.12
CA SER A 39 -21.83 -3.84 -4.25
C SER A 39 -21.31 -5.07 -5.02
N GLU A 40 -22.17 -5.72 -5.80
CA GLU A 40 -21.78 -6.90 -6.59
C GLU A 40 -20.66 -6.60 -7.59
N VAL A 41 -20.66 -5.38 -8.14
CA VAL A 41 -19.61 -4.88 -9.04
C VAL A 41 -18.29 -4.69 -8.29
N GLU A 42 -18.33 -4.10 -7.10
CA GLU A 42 -17.14 -3.88 -6.27
C GLU A 42 -16.54 -5.21 -5.80
N LEU A 43 -17.39 -6.19 -5.45
CA LEU A 43 -16.96 -7.56 -5.12
C LEU A 43 -16.32 -8.26 -6.32
N ALA A 44 -16.87 -8.11 -7.52
CA ALA A 44 -16.30 -8.68 -8.73
C ALA A 44 -14.93 -8.07 -9.03
N THR A 45 -14.80 -6.74 -8.93
CA THR A 45 -13.53 -6.01 -9.09
C THR A 45 -12.50 -6.44 -8.04
N ALA A 46 -12.89 -6.50 -6.77
CA ALA A 46 -12.02 -6.92 -5.68
C ALA A 46 -11.58 -8.38 -5.85
N CYS A 47 -12.50 -9.26 -6.25
CA CYS A 47 -12.20 -10.66 -6.53
C CYS A 47 -11.25 -10.82 -7.73
N ALA A 48 -11.44 -10.04 -8.80
CA ALA A 48 -10.54 -10.06 -9.96
C ALA A 48 -9.13 -9.61 -9.58
N ARG A 49 -9.02 -8.53 -8.80
CA ARG A 49 -7.75 -8.00 -8.28
C ARG A 49 -7.05 -8.99 -7.34
N LEU A 50 -7.80 -9.68 -6.49
CA LEU A 50 -7.26 -10.75 -5.65
C LEU A 50 -6.85 -11.98 -6.47
N ARG A 51 -7.57 -12.33 -7.54
CA ARG A 51 -7.14 -13.42 -8.44
C ARG A 51 -5.86 -13.09 -9.18
N ASP A 52 -5.72 -11.86 -9.66
CA ASP A 52 -4.47 -11.37 -10.27
C ASP A 52 -3.31 -11.48 -9.27
N MET A 53 -3.54 -11.13 -8.00
CA MET A 53 -2.58 -11.36 -6.91
C MET A 53 -2.31 -12.84 -6.60
N GLU A 54 -3.32 -13.73 -6.68
CA GLU A 54 -3.15 -15.18 -6.52
C GLU A 54 -2.32 -15.76 -7.67
N GLU A 55 -2.55 -15.31 -8.89
CA GLU A 55 -1.83 -15.77 -10.09
C GLU A 55 -0.40 -15.20 -10.12
N ALA A 56 -0.21 -13.96 -9.66
CA ALA A 56 1.09 -13.35 -9.44
C ALA A 56 1.81 -13.87 -8.19
N LYS A 57 1.19 -14.79 -7.43
CA LYS A 57 1.72 -15.34 -6.17
C LYS A 57 2.79 -16.40 -6.38
N ASP A 58 3.71 -16.16 -7.31
CA ASP A 58 5.05 -16.69 -7.14
C ASP A 58 5.60 -16.08 -5.85
N ALA A 59 6.24 -16.90 -5.00
CA ALA A 59 6.70 -16.44 -3.69
C ALA A 59 7.47 -15.13 -3.85
N PRO A 60 7.18 -14.08 -3.05
CA PRO A 60 7.71 -12.75 -3.33
C PRO A 60 9.22 -12.86 -3.40
N THR A 61 9.76 -12.55 -4.58
CA THR A 61 11.18 -12.73 -4.87
C THR A 61 11.97 -11.96 -3.82
N ARG A 62 13.19 -12.43 -3.52
CA ARG A 62 14.07 -11.74 -2.57
C ARG A 62 14.19 -10.24 -2.90
N GLU A 63 14.16 -9.90 -4.19
CA GLU A 63 14.18 -8.54 -4.68
C GLU A 63 12.92 -7.74 -4.30
N GLN A 64 11.71 -8.30 -4.46
CA GLN A 64 10.48 -7.65 -4.00
C GLN A 64 10.51 -7.36 -2.49
N ARG A 65 10.97 -8.31 -1.67
CA ARG A 65 11.08 -8.11 -0.21
C ARG A 65 12.06 -7.00 0.13
N GLN A 66 13.21 -6.97 -0.55
CA GLN A 66 14.24 -5.93 -0.38
C GLN A 66 13.66 -4.54 -0.69
N TRP A 67 12.98 -4.40 -1.84
CA TRP A 67 12.40 -3.12 -2.25
C TRP A 67 11.26 -2.66 -1.34
N ARG A 68 10.41 -3.57 -0.86
CA ARG A 68 9.38 -3.25 0.14
C ARG A 68 10.01 -2.67 1.41
N SER A 69 11.09 -3.28 1.90
CA SER A 69 11.83 -2.77 3.07
C SER A 69 12.45 -1.39 2.83
N ASN A 70 13.03 -1.17 1.64
CA ASN A 70 13.59 0.14 1.27
C ASN A 70 12.51 1.23 1.21
N VAL A 71 11.34 0.92 0.63
CA VAL A 71 10.20 1.84 0.57
C VAL A 71 9.73 2.20 1.98
N LEU A 72 9.58 1.21 2.87
CA LEU A 72 9.24 1.43 4.28
C LEU A 72 10.24 2.35 4.98
N THR A 73 11.53 2.16 4.73
CA THR A 73 12.59 3.02 5.30
C THR A 73 12.41 4.47 4.85
N MET A 74 12.01 4.68 3.59
CA MET A 74 11.79 6.02 3.05
C MET A 74 10.53 6.69 3.59
N LEU A 75 9.46 5.93 3.76
CA LEU A 75 8.24 6.41 4.41
C LEU A 75 8.52 6.87 5.84
N ASN A 76 9.32 6.10 6.59
CA ASN A 76 9.77 6.51 7.92
C ASN A 76 10.54 7.84 7.90
N LYS A 77 11.47 8.04 6.95
CA LYS A 77 12.18 9.33 6.79
C LYS A 77 11.24 10.50 6.45
N LEU A 78 10.17 10.24 5.69
CA LEU A 78 9.15 11.25 5.42
C LEU A 78 8.30 11.59 6.65
N GLY A 79 8.32 10.75 7.69
CA GLY A 79 7.50 10.89 8.90
C GLY A 79 6.20 10.10 8.82
N ILE A 80 6.08 9.17 7.87
CA ILE A 80 4.93 8.28 7.68
C ILE A 80 5.36 6.92 8.21
N TYR A 81 5.14 6.69 9.51
CA TYR A 81 5.53 5.47 10.19
C TYR A 81 4.30 4.60 10.47
N ILE A 82 4.52 3.28 10.52
CA ILE A 82 3.52 2.32 10.98
C ILE A 82 3.46 2.47 12.50
N THR A 83 2.32 2.90 13.04
CA THR A 83 2.13 3.09 14.49
C THR A 83 1.33 1.93 15.03
N ASN A 84 1.86 1.13 15.97
CA ASN A 84 1.13 0.00 16.56
C ASN A 84 0.53 -0.99 15.54
N ASN A 85 1.28 -1.35 14.49
CA ASN A 85 0.81 -2.21 13.40
C ASN A 85 -0.38 -1.65 12.60
N ASP A 86 -0.69 -0.35 12.76
CA ASP A 86 -1.67 0.36 11.96
C ASP A 86 -1.07 0.75 10.61
N TRP A 87 -1.61 0.15 9.54
CA TRP A 87 -1.18 0.40 8.17
C TRP A 87 -2.00 1.48 7.48
N SER A 88 -3.07 1.99 8.09
CA SER A 88 -4.01 2.91 7.44
C SER A 88 -3.34 4.22 7.03
N GLY A 89 -2.39 4.74 7.82
CA GLY A 89 -1.62 5.93 7.46
C GLY A 89 -0.73 5.72 6.23
N VAL A 90 -0.02 4.59 6.18
CA VAL A 90 0.83 4.22 5.03
C VAL A 90 -0.03 3.96 3.79
N ASN A 91 -1.10 3.19 3.96
CA ASN A 91 -1.94 2.77 2.87
C ASN A 91 -2.73 3.94 2.28
N ARG A 92 -3.27 4.84 3.10
CA ARG A 92 -3.88 6.09 2.62
C ARG A 92 -2.90 6.96 1.82
N PHE A 93 -1.64 7.01 2.24
CA PHE A 93 -0.61 7.76 1.50
C PHE A 93 -0.26 7.09 0.16
N LEU A 94 -0.14 5.76 0.14
CA LEU A 94 0.17 5.01 -1.07
C LEU A 94 -1.02 4.92 -2.06
N LEU A 95 -2.25 4.87 -1.55
CA LEU A 95 -3.50 4.93 -2.32
C LEU A 95 -3.70 6.25 -3.06
N ASP A 96 -2.99 7.31 -2.67
CA ASP A 96 -3.06 8.58 -3.39
C ASP A 96 -2.48 8.43 -4.81
N LYS A 97 -3.26 8.82 -5.82
CA LYS A 97 -2.88 8.70 -7.24
C LYS A 97 -1.63 9.51 -7.60
N ARG A 98 -1.27 10.53 -6.81
CA ARG A 98 -0.05 11.32 -7.03
C ARG A 98 1.20 10.54 -6.59
N ILE A 99 1.05 9.54 -5.72
CA ILE A 99 2.12 8.71 -5.19
C ILE A 99 2.22 7.40 -5.99
N ALA A 100 1.32 6.45 -5.71
CA ALA A 100 1.29 5.11 -6.33
C ALA A 100 -0.11 4.66 -6.76
N GLY A 101 -1.16 5.04 -6.03
CA GLY A 101 -2.54 4.61 -6.30
C GLY A 101 -2.82 3.13 -6.01
N LYS A 102 -1.90 2.43 -5.34
CA LYS A 102 -1.95 0.98 -5.07
C LYS A 102 -1.34 0.67 -3.72
N PHE A 103 -1.71 -0.47 -3.13
CA PHE A 103 -1.12 -0.91 -1.87
C PHE A 103 0.28 -1.49 -2.06
N LEU A 104 1.09 -1.48 -1.00
CA LEU A 104 2.48 -1.96 -1.03
C LEU A 104 2.60 -3.43 -1.47
N TYR A 105 1.63 -4.26 -1.09
CA TYR A 105 1.61 -5.69 -1.37
C TYR A 105 1.20 -6.02 -2.81
N GLU A 106 0.60 -5.09 -3.54
CA GLU A 106 0.14 -5.27 -4.91
C GLU A 106 1.14 -4.81 -5.96
N MET A 107 2.20 -4.10 -5.53
CA MET A 107 3.19 -3.56 -6.43
C MET A 107 4.25 -4.60 -6.81
N ASN A 108 4.58 -4.60 -8.10
CA ASN A 108 5.70 -5.34 -8.67
C ASN A 108 7.04 -4.65 -8.37
N VAL A 109 8.15 -5.36 -8.65
CA VAL A 109 9.51 -4.83 -8.41
C VAL A 109 9.74 -3.49 -9.12
N ASP A 110 9.28 -3.37 -10.36
CA ASP A 110 9.46 -2.14 -11.15
C ASP A 110 8.67 -0.96 -10.57
N GLU A 111 7.41 -1.21 -10.19
CA GLU A 111 6.55 -0.25 -9.50
C GLU A 111 7.18 0.18 -8.17
N LEU A 112 7.73 -0.77 -7.40
CA LEU A 112 8.44 -0.50 -6.15
C LEU A 112 9.70 0.35 -6.35
N LYS A 113 10.48 0.10 -7.42
CA LYS A 113 11.66 0.91 -7.78
C LYS A 113 11.26 2.34 -8.14
N THR A 114 10.20 2.49 -8.94
CA THR A 114 9.67 3.80 -9.34
C THR A 114 9.14 4.58 -8.14
N LEU A 115 8.38 3.93 -7.26
CA LEU A 115 7.90 4.52 -6.01
C LEU A 115 9.08 4.94 -5.14
N HIS A 116 10.07 4.06 -4.94
CA HIS A 116 11.25 4.36 -4.14
C HIS A 116 11.99 5.61 -4.66
N ARG A 117 12.17 5.74 -5.98
CA ARG A 117 12.82 6.92 -6.59
C ARG A 117 12.04 8.22 -6.31
N LYS A 118 10.71 8.18 -6.39
CA LYS A 118 9.85 9.33 -6.04
C LYS A 118 9.98 9.69 -4.56
N LEU A 119 9.85 8.73 -3.66
CA LEU A 119 10.00 8.94 -2.21
C LEU A 119 11.39 9.49 -1.89
N HIS A 120 12.41 9.00 -2.59
CA HIS A 120 13.78 9.51 -2.44
C HIS A 120 13.92 10.98 -2.80
N ALA A 121 13.36 11.41 -3.93
CA ALA A 121 13.35 12.82 -4.29
C ALA A 121 12.64 13.69 -3.25
N MET A 122 11.54 13.20 -2.66
CA MET A 122 10.81 13.93 -1.61
C MET A 122 11.61 14.06 -0.32
N VAL A 123 12.27 12.99 0.14
CA VAL A 123 13.13 13.01 1.33
C VAL A 123 14.29 13.97 1.13
N VAL A 124 15.01 13.88 0.00
CA VAL A 124 16.13 14.78 -0.29
C VAL A 124 15.67 16.24 -0.25
N LYS A 125 14.55 16.55 -0.91
CA LYS A 125 13.99 17.91 -0.90
C LYS A 125 13.62 18.38 0.51
N LYS A 126 13.10 17.48 1.36
CA LYS A 126 12.77 17.78 2.76
C LYS A 126 14.03 18.06 3.58
N GLU A 127 15.07 17.24 3.44
CA GLU A 127 16.36 17.43 4.13
C GLU A 127 17.06 18.73 3.69
N GLU A 128 17.03 19.05 2.40
CA GLU A 128 17.56 20.32 1.90
C GLU A 128 16.81 21.54 2.44
N ALA A 129 15.48 21.46 2.52
CA ALA A 129 14.66 22.52 3.09
C ALA A 129 14.95 22.70 4.59
N ASP A 130 15.09 21.61 5.34
CA ASP A 130 15.41 21.67 6.77
C ASP A 130 16.80 22.24 7.02
N LYS A 131 17.81 21.85 6.23
CA LYS A 131 19.16 22.40 6.30
C LYS A 131 19.21 23.90 5.98
N LYS A 132 18.38 24.38 5.03
CA LYS A 132 18.22 25.82 4.74
C LYS A 132 17.57 26.56 5.91
N ARG A 133 16.52 25.98 6.50
CA ARG A 133 15.83 26.56 7.66
C ARG A 133 16.75 26.69 8.88
N GLY A 134 17.46 25.63 9.23
CA GLY A 134 18.43 25.64 10.34
C GLY A 134 19.66 26.53 10.12
N ARG A 135 19.99 26.89 8.87
CA ARG A 135 21.01 27.92 8.57
C ARG A 135 20.46 29.35 8.75
N LEU A 136 19.20 29.59 8.42
CA LEU A 136 18.55 30.89 8.55
C LEU A 136 18.32 31.27 10.02
N GLU A 137 17.94 30.30 10.85
CA GLU A 137 17.75 30.47 12.30
C GLU A 137 19.05 30.74 13.08
N LYS A 138 20.22 30.39 12.52
CA LYS A 138 21.53 30.69 13.13
C LYS A 138 22.07 32.08 12.78
N CYS A 139 21.37 32.83 11.94
CA CYS A 139 21.80 34.14 11.44
C CYS A 139 20.91 35.29 11.94
N ASN A 140 20.03 35.04 12.90
CA ASN A 140 19.17 36.01 13.58
C ASN A 140 19.43 35.96 15.09
#